data_AF-A0A0X8GQX9-F1
#
_entry.id   AF-A0A0X8GQX9-F1
#
_cell.length_a   1.000
_cell.length_b   1.000
_cell.length_c   1.000
_cell.angle_alpha   90.00
_cell.angle_beta   90.00
_cell.angle_gamma   90.00
#
_symmetry.space_group_name_H-M   'P 1'
#
loop_
_entity.id
_entity.type
_entity.pdbx_description
1 polymer ?
#
loop_
_entity_poly.entity_id
_entity_poly.type
_entity_poly.pdbx_seq_one_letter_code
_entity_poly.pdbx_strand_id
1 'polypeptide(L)'
;MENGVNTIGTLLGWSDLGLFALLITFLQYIIACWLKSRIQYSIKNEYDRKLEQLKVDLNFSVKKREEAALVAELLAEWISQPEDRKILNKLLWEASLWLPDEETLALNNLLAHEGNITTKQMLIKIRKIIQNGETSITAEDLTSFAKKPSTDHG
;
A
#
# COMPACT_ATOMS: atom_id res chain seq x y z
N MET A 1 -58.69 -47.04 -19.89
CA MET A 1 -57.36 -46.61 -19.37
C MET A 1 -57.48 -45.64 -18.18
N GLU A 2 -58.66 -45.50 -17.54
CA GLU A 2 -58.86 -44.60 -16.38
C GLU A 2 -58.50 -45.21 -15.01
N ASN A 3 -58.40 -46.54 -14.91
CA ASN A 3 -58.22 -47.21 -13.62
C ASN A 3 -56.77 -47.19 -13.11
N GLY A 4 -55.80 -46.82 -13.96
CA GLY A 4 -54.38 -46.71 -13.58
C GLY A 4 -54.03 -45.39 -12.89
N VAL A 5 -54.79 -44.31 -13.11
CA VAL A 5 -54.52 -42.99 -12.51
C VAL A 5 -55.14 -42.89 -11.12
N ASN A 6 -56.33 -43.46 -10.92
CA ASN A 6 -57.01 -43.46 -9.62
C ASN A 6 -56.37 -44.40 -8.59
N THR A 7 -55.68 -45.45 -9.03
CA THR A 7 -54.98 -46.38 -8.11
C THR A 7 -53.68 -45.78 -7.56
N ILE A 8 -52.99 -44.95 -8.34
CA ILE A 8 -51.83 -44.18 -7.86
C ILE A 8 -52.28 -43.08 -6.88
N GLY A 9 -53.45 -42.47 -7.12
CA GLY A 9 -54.04 -41.45 -6.24
C GLY A 9 -54.58 -41.97 -4.90
N THR A 10 -54.82 -43.28 -4.75
CA THR A 10 -55.31 -43.88 -3.49
C THR A 10 -54.24 -44.58 -2.66
N LEU A 11 -53.02 -44.78 -3.20
CA LEU A 11 -51.94 -45.48 -2.50
C LEU A 11 -50.97 -44.53 -1.78
N LEU A 12 -50.99 -43.24 -2.14
CA LEU A 12 -50.35 -42.13 -1.41
C LEU A 12 -51.46 -41.23 -0.88
N GLY A 13 -51.62 -41.18 0.44
CA GLY A 13 -52.67 -40.38 1.07
C GLY A 13 -52.47 -38.89 0.82
N TRP A 14 -53.56 -38.11 0.84
CA TRP A 14 -53.48 -36.64 0.79
C TRP A 14 -52.63 -36.05 1.94
N SER A 15 -52.54 -36.77 3.06
CA SER A 15 -51.62 -36.50 4.17
C SER A 15 -50.15 -36.61 3.77
N ASP A 16 -49.81 -37.60 2.94
CA ASP A 16 -48.43 -37.85 2.50
C ASP A 16 -47.99 -36.75 1.53
N LEU A 17 -48.86 -36.35 0.60
CA LEU A 17 -48.62 -35.23 -0.31
C LEU A 17 -48.36 -33.91 0.44
N GLY A 18 -49.12 -33.63 1.50
CA GLY A 18 -48.90 -32.45 2.35
C GLY A 18 -47.54 -32.48 3.07
N LEU A 19 -47.13 -33.66 3.54
CA LEU A 19 -45.83 -33.86 4.20
C LEU A 19 -44.68 -33.68 3.20
N PHE A 20 -44.81 -34.21 1.98
CA PHE A 20 -43.84 -33.99 0.91
C PHE A 20 -43.73 -32.51 0.52
N ALA A 21 -44.85 -31.78 0.44
CA ALA A 21 -44.83 -30.33 0.18
C ALA A 21 -44.10 -29.54 1.28
N LEU A 22 -44.31 -29.90 2.55
CA LEU A 22 -43.57 -29.29 3.68
C LEU A 22 -42.07 -29.62 3.64
N LEU A 23 -41.71 -30.87 3.31
CA LEU A 23 -40.31 -31.25 3.15
C LEU A 23 -39.63 -30.51 1.99
N ILE A 24 -40.32 -30.33 0.86
CA ILE A 24 -39.80 -29.60 -0.29
C ILE A 24 -39.60 -28.12 0.04
N THR A 25 -40.57 -27.46 0.69
CA THR A 25 -40.43 -26.06 1.09
C THR A 25 -39.33 -25.84 2.12
N PHE A 26 -39.20 -26.75 3.09
CA PHE A 26 -38.11 -26.74 4.06
C PHE A 26 -36.74 -26.93 3.38
N LEU A 27 -36.64 -27.87 2.42
CA LEU A 27 -35.44 -28.09 1.65
C LEU A 27 -35.06 -26.87 0.80
N GLN A 28 -36.04 -26.25 0.14
CA GLN A 28 -35.85 -25.00 -0.61
C GLN A 28 -35.34 -23.88 0.28
N TYR A 29 -35.85 -23.75 1.51
CA TYR A 29 -35.39 -22.76 2.47
C TYR A 29 -33.92 -23.00 2.87
N ILE A 30 -33.54 -24.25 3.15
CA ILE A 30 -32.15 -24.59 3.48
C ILE A 30 -31.21 -24.26 2.31
N ILE A 31 -31.60 -24.62 1.08
CA ILE A 31 -30.81 -24.33 -0.13
C ILE A 31 -30.66 -22.82 -0.33
N ALA A 32 -31.74 -22.04 -0.16
CA ALA A 32 -31.69 -20.59 -0.27
C ALA A 32 -30.78 -19.96 0.79
N CYS A 33 -30.83 -20.44 2.04
CA CYS A 33 -29.97 -19.97 3.13
C CYS A 33 -28.49 -20.32 2.89
N TRP A 34 -28.22 -21.53 2.42
CA TRP A 34 -26.87 -21.97 2.07
C TRP A 34 -26.29 -21.16 0.90
N LEU A 35 -27.08 -20.95 -0.16
CA LEU A 35 -26.67 -20.16 -1.32
C LEU A 35 -26.40 -18.70 -0.93
N LYS A 36 -27.27 -18.08 -0.13
CA LYS A 36 -27.08 -16.72 0.39
C LYS A 36 -25.79 -16.62 1.19
N SER A 37 -25.55 -17.58 2.09
CA SER A 37 -24.33 -17.62 2.91
C SER A 37 -23.07 -17.80 2.05
N ARG A 38 -23.13 -18.65 1.03
CA ARG A 38 -22.00 -18.90 0.12
C ARG A 38 -21.65 -17.66 -0.71
N ILE A 39 -22.66 -16.97 -1.24
CA ILE A 39 -22.49 -15.72 -1.99
C ILE A 39 -21.94 -14.62 -1.07
N GLN A 40 -22.52 -14.44 0.12
CA GLN A 40 -22.04 -13.46 1.09
C GLN A 40 -20.59 -13.71 1.51
N TYR A 41 -20.20 -14.98 1.71
CA TYR A 41 -18.82 -15.32 2.02
C TYR A 41 -17.87 -14.99 0.87
N SER A 42 -18.26 -15.30 -0.38
CA SER A 42 -17.43 -14.98 -1.55
C SER A 42 -17.22 -13.48 -1.70
N ILE A 43 -18.28 -12.70 -1.53
CA ILE A 43 -18.23 -11.22 -1.61
C ILE A 43 -17.39 -10.67 -0.47
N LYS A 44 -17.62 -11.13 0.77
CA LYS A 44 -16.86 -10.68 1.95
C LYS A 44 -15.36 -10.94 1.78
N ASN A 45 -14.98 -12.13 1.32
CA ASN A 45 -13.58 -12.47 1.09
C ASN A 45 -12.93 -11.57 0.02
N GLU A 46 -13.67 -11.21 -1.03
CA GLU A 46 -13.17 -10.26 -2.04
C GLU A 46 -12.96 -8.86 -1.46
N TYR A 47 -13.88 -8.38 -0.62
CA TYR A 47 -13.73 -7.10 0.08
C TYR A 47 -12.57 -7.13 1.08
N ASP A 48 -12.44 -8.18 1.88
CA ASP A 48 -11.35 -8.34 2.84
C ASP A 48 -10.00 -8.33 2.12
N ARG A 49 -9.89 -9.03 0.97
CA ARG A 49 -8.68 -8.98 0.13
C ARG A 49 -8.39 -7.59 -0.42
N LYS A 50 -9.41 -6.87 -0.91
CA LYS A 50 -9.24 -5.49 -1.40
C LYS A 50 -8.83 -4.54 -0.27
N LEU A 51 -9.38 -4.70 0.92
CA LEU A 51 -9.00 -3.92 2.10
C LEU A 51 -7.57 -4.20 2.54
N GLU A 52 -7.13 -5.46 2.52
CA GLU A 52 -5.74 -5.81 2.79
C GLU A 52 -4.79 -5.20 1.76
N GLN A 53 -5.12 -5.27 0.48
CA GLN A 53 -4.35 -4.62 -0.58
C GLN A 53 -4.24 -3.11 -0.37
N LEU A 54 -5.36 -2.44 -0.09
CA LEU A 54 -5.36 -1.01 0.21
C LEU A 54 -4.53 -0.66 1.45
N LYS A 55 -4.57 -1.49 2.50
CA LYS A 55 -3.73 -1.30 3.70
C LYS A 55 -2.24 -1.46 3.38
N VAL A 56 -1.88 -2.45 2.57
CA VAL A 56 -0.49 -2.65 2.13
C VAL A 56 -0.01 -1.47 1.30
N ASP A 57 -0.82 -1.02 0.34
CA ASP A 57 -0.50 0.13 -0.51
C ASP A 57 -0.36 1.42 0.30
N LEU A 58 -1.25 1.62 1.28
CA LEU A 58 -1.20 2.78 2.17
C LEU A 58 0.06 2.75 3.03
N ASN A 59 0.37 1.61 3.67
CA ASN A 59 1.58 1.44 4.47
C ASN A 59 2.85 1.66 3.62
N PHE A 60 2.86 1.19 2.38
CA PHE A 60 3.96 1.42 1.46
C PHE A 60 4.11 2.91 1.12
N SER A 61 3.00 3.61 0.92
CA SER A 61 3.01 5.06 0.67
C SER A 61 3.50 5.87 1.87
N VAL A 62 3.15 5.46 3.09
CA VAL A 62 3.63 6.08 4.34
C VAL A 62 5.12 5.86 4.48
N LYS A 63 5.58 4.62 4.32
CA LYS A 63 7.01 4.29 4.39
C LYS A 63 7.81 5.11 3.38
N LYS A 64 7.36 5.20 2.14
CA LYS A 64 8.01 6.06 1.12
C LYS A 64 8.17 7.52 1.56
N ARG A 65 7.23 8.07 2.31
CA ARG A 65 7.31 9.45 2.83
C ARG A 65 8.28 9.56 4.00
N GLU A 66 8.31 8.58 4.89
CA GLU A 66 9.27 8.52 6.00
C GLU A 66 10.70 8.45 5.47
N GLU A 67 10.96 7.59 4.49
CA GLU A 67 12.28 7.49 3.84
C GLU A 67 12.66 8.78 3.10
N ALA A 68 11.68 9.47 2.50
CA ALA A 68 11.90 10.79 1.90
C ALA A 68 12.34 11.84 2.91
N ALA A 69 11.69 11.84 4.08
CA ALA A 69 11.99 12.76 5.16
C ALA A 69 13.41 12.49 5.69
N LEU A 70 13.80 11.23 5.80
CA LEU A 70 15.14 10.81 6.23
C LEU A 70 16.23 11.36 5.31
N VAL A 71 16.07 11.24 3.98
CA VAL A 71 17.08 11.79 3.06
C VAL A 71 17.06 13.32 3.05
N ALA A 72 15.90 13.96 3.20
CA ALA A 72 15.83 15.41 3.34
C ALA A 72 16.56 15.89 4.60
N GLU A 73 16.42 15.17 5.72
CA GLU A 73 17.13 15.42 6.97
C GLU A 73 18.63 15.24 6.80
N LEU A 74 19.08 14.13 6.18
CA LEU A 74 20.48 13.88 5.87
C LEU A 74 21.11 15.04 5.08
N LEU A 75 20.43 15.50 4.05
CA LEU A 75 20.92 16.58 3.19
C LEU A 75 20.90 17.94 3.90
N ALA A 76 19.94 18.18 4.80
CA ALA A 76 19.89 19.38 5.62
C ALA A 76 21.02 19.40 6.65
N GLU A 77 21.23 18.29 7.36
CA GLU A 77 22.36 18.12 8.29
C GLU A 77 23.69 18.27 7.56
N TRP A 78 23.83 17.70 6.36
CA TRP A 78 25.02 17.88 5.55
C TRP A 78 25.34 19.36 5.26
N ILE A 79 24.32 20.15 4.86
CA ILE A 79 24.47 21.58 4.58
C ILE A 79 24.82 22.37 5.85
N SER A 80 24.33 21.96 7.02
CA SER A 80 24.62 22.60 8.31
C SER A 80 26.09 22.47 8.74
N GLN A 81 26.80 21.48 8.18
CA GLN A 81 28.18 21.12 8.50
C GLN A 81 28.38 20.91 10.02
N PRO A 82 27.70 19.92 10.62
CA PRO A 82 27.83 19.64 12.05
C PRO A 82 29.23 19.13 12.37
N GLU A 83 29.71 19.46 13.57
CA GLU A 83 30.96 18.91 14.10
C GLU A 83 30.81 17.42 14.43
N ASP A 84 29.66 17.02 14.99
CA ASP A 84 29.35 15.61 15.25
C ASP A 84 28.79 14.92 13.99
N ARG A 85 29.57 13.98 13.45
CA ARG A 85 29.22 13.19 12.26
C ARG A 85 28.38 11.96 12.59
N LYS A 86 28.12 11.65 13.86
CA LYS A 86 27.37 10.45 14.25
C LYS A 86 25.97 10.43 13.64
N ILE A 87 25.26 11.57 13.69
CA ILE A 87 23.92 11.71 13.13
C ILE A 87 23.96 11.55 11.61
N LEU A 88 24.93 12.19 10.96
CA LEU A 88 25.12 12.11 9.51
C LEU A 88 25.38 10.67 9.03
N ASN A 89 26.27 9.94 9.72
CA ASN A 89 26.56 8.54 9.41
C ASN A 89 25.34 7.65 9.61
N LYS A 90 24.60 7.85 10.70
CA LYS A 90 23.35 7.12 10.97
C LYS A 90 22.35 7.30 9.83
N LEU A 91 22.06 8.56 9.47
CA LEU A 91 21.11 8.90 8.41
C LEU A 91 21.57 8.37 7.05
N LEU A 92 22.87 8.43 6.74
CA LEU A 92 23.41 7.89 5.50
C LEU A 92 23.24 6.37 5.41
N TRP A 93 23.55 5.65 6.48
CA TRP A 93 23.40 4.20 6.50
C TRP A 93 21.95 3.77 6.45
N GLU A 94 21.05 4.45 7.17
CA GLU A 94 19.61 4.20 7.07
C GLU A 94 19.10 4.43 5.64
N ALA A 95 19.49 5.53 4.99
CA ALA A 95 19.13 5.81 3.60
C ALA A 95 19.66 4.73 2.63
N SER A 96 20.88 4.23 2.85
CA SER A 96 21.51 3.22 1.98
C SER A 96 20.85 1.85 2.01
N LEU A 97 20.12 1.51 3.08
CA LEU A 97 19.41 0.23 3.17
C LEU A 97 18.15 0.18 2.32
N TRP A 98 17.60 1.34 1.96
CA TRP A 98 16.33 1.46 1.25
C TRP A 98 16.49 1.97 -0.18
N LEU A 99 17.44 2.88 -0.42
CA LEU A 99 17.65 3.45 -1.74
C LEU A 99 18.19 2.40 -2.73
N PRO A 100 17.77 2.45 -4.00
CA PRO A 100 18.37 1.59 -5.03
C PRO A 100 19.85 1.93 -5.22
N ASP A 101 20.60 0.96 -5.74
CA ASP A 101 22.07 1.02 -5.79
C ASP A 101 22.60 2.26 -6.53
N GLU A 102 21.97 2.65 -7.64
CA GLU A 102 22.38 3.82 -8.43
C GLU A 102 22.29 5.12 -7.62
N GLU A 103 21.16 5.31 -6.92
CA GLU A 103 20.93 6.50 -6.10
C GLU A 103 21.74 6.49 -4.82
N THR A 104 21.98 5.32 -4.23
CA THR A 104 22.88 5.16 -3.08
C THR A 104 24.31 5.57 -3.44
N LEU A 105 24.82 5.15 -4.61
CA LEU A 105 26.13 5.58 -5.10
C LEU A 105 26.16 7.08 -5.40
N ALA A 106 25.12 7.61 -6.04
CA ALA A 106 25.02 9.04 -6.30
C ALA A 106 25.01 9.86 -4.99
N LEU A 107 24.26 9.43 -3.98
CA LEU A 107 24.20 10.06 -2.66
C LEU A 107 25.56 10.05 -1.98
N ASN A 108 26.25 8.90 -1.98
CA ASN A 108 27.59 8.80 -1.41
C ASN A 108 28.58 9.73 -2.13
N ASN A 109 28.58 9.76 -3.45
CA ASN A 109 29.46 10.65 -4.23
C ASN A 109 29.16 12.13 -3.96
N LEU A 110 27.90 12.49 -3.77
CA LEU A 110 27.49 13.85 -3.39
C LEU A 110 28.07 14.23 -2.02
N LEU A 111 27.95 13.35 -1.02
CA LEU A 111 28.45 13.60 0.33
C LEU A 111 29.97 13.53 0.42
N ALA A 112 30.63 12.74 -0.44
CA ALA A 112 32.08 12.69 -0.54
C ALA A 112 32.68 13.88 -1.32
N HIS A 113 31.85 14.75 -1.91
CA HIS A 113 32.26 15.78 -2.88
C HIS A 113 32.95 15.21 -4.14
N GLU A 114 32.71 13.94 -4.46
CA GLU A 114 33.27 13.24 -5.62
C GLU A 114 32.30 13.24 -6.82
N GLY A 115 31.10 13.81 -6.65
CA GLY A 115 30.06 13.90 -7.67
C GLY A 115 29.81 15.31 -8.20
N ASN A 116 29.20 15.39 -9.39
CA ASN A 116 28.75 16.64 -10.01
C ASN A 116 27.25 16.92 -9.77
N ILE A 117 26.63 16.20 -8.84
CA ILE A 117 25.22 16.40 -8.52
C ILE A 117 25.07 17.33 -7.32
N THR A 118 24.16 18.29 -7.43
CA THR A 118 23.82 19.20 -6.35
C THR A 118 22.80 18.56 -5.39
N THR A 119 22.74 19.05 -4.16
CA THR A 119 21.74 18.63 -3.16
C THR A 119 20.31 18.70 -3.69
N LYS A 120 19.99 19.75 -4.45
CA LYS A 120 18.67 19.95 -5.07
C LYS A 120 18.39 18.90 -6.15
N GLN A 121 19.38 18.57 -6.99
CA GLN A 121 19.24 17.50 -7.99
C GLN A 121 19.01 16.14 -7.33
N MET A 122 19.67 15.86 -6.20
CA MET A 122 19.45 14.64 -5.43
C MET A 122 18.01 14.55 -4.90
N LEU A 123 17.48 15.65 -4.35
CA LEU A 123 16.08 15.73 -3.92
C LEU A 123 15.09 15.44 -5.07
N ILE A 124 15.38 15.92 -6.28
CA ILE A 124 14.57 15.62 -7.46
C ILE A 124 14.63 14.13 -7.83
N LYS A 125 15.81 13.49 -7.77
CA LYS A 125 15.94 12.04 -8.01
C LYS A 125 15.10 11.23 -7.01
N ILE A 126 15.21 11.54 -5.73
CA ILE A 126 14.44 10.87 -4.67
C ILE A 126 12.93 11.09 -4.84
N ARG A 127 12.53 12.32 -5.20
CA ARG A 127 11.14 12.64 -5.52
C ARG A 127 10.59 11.74 -6.64
N LYS A 128 11.36 11.50 -7.71
CA LYS A 128 10.95 10.62 -8.82
C LYS A 128 10.73 9.19 -8.34
N ILE A 129 11.59 8.65 -7.48
CA ILE A 129 11.44 7.31 -6.89
C ILE A 129 10.13 7.22 -6.07
N ILE A 130 9.86 8.21 -5.24
CA ILE A 130 8.68 8.22 -4.37
C ILE A 130 7.39 8.34 -5.18
N GLN A 131 7.37 9.25 -6.15
CA GLN A 131 6.20 9.56 -6.98
C GLN A 131 6.00 8.56 -8.13
N ASN A 132 6.96 7.64 -8.34
CA ASN A 132 6.91 6.61 -9.37
C ASN A 132 6.60 7.18 -10.77
N GLY A 133 7.22 8.32 -11.10
CA GLY A 133 6.88 9.06 -12.32
C GLY A 133 7.74 10.29 -12.56
N GLU A 134 7.48 10.95 -13.69
CA GLU A 134 8.16 12.20 -14.06
C GLU A 134 7.68 13.37 -13.21
N THR A 135 8.60 14.28 -12.92
CA THR A 135 8.33 15.53 -12.20
C THR A 135 8.60 16.71 -13.11
N SER A 136 7.69 17.67 -13.15
CA SER A 136 7.87 18.95 -13.85
C SER A 136 8.76 19.92 -13.07
N ILE A 137 8.94 19.68 -11.77
CA ILE A 137 9.76 20.51 -10.89
C ILE A 137 11.23 20.18 -11.12
N THR A 138 12.04 21.22 -11.32
CA THR A 138 13.49 21.11 -11.52
C THR A 138 14.26 21.55 -10.28
N ALA A 139 15.59 21.45 -10.33
CA ALA A 139 16.44 21.83 -9.19
C ALA A 139 16.40 23.33 -8.92
N GLU A 140 16.11 24.14 -9.94
CA GLU A 140 16.04 25.61 -9.88
C GLU A 140 14.81 26.10 -9.11
N ASP A 141 13.72 25.32 -9.13
CA ASP A 141 12.48 25.62 -8.40
C ASP A 141 12.60 25.43 -6.87
N LEU A 142 13.63 24.68 -6.42
CA LEU A 142 13.83 24.38 -5.02
C LEU A 142 14.64 25.49 -4.32
N THR A 143 14.17 25.96 -3.18
CA THR A 143 14.88 26.92 -2.33
C THR A 143 15.67 26.20 -1.23
N SER A 144 16.87 26.69 -0.93
CA SER A 144 17.71 26.20 0.16
C SER A 144 18.15 27.37 1.02
N PHE A 145 17.98 27.26 2.34
CA PHE A 145 18.45 28.26 3.29
C PHE A 145 19.86 27.89 3.73
N ALA A 146 20.86 28.68 3.33
CA ALA A 146 22.24 28.48 3.76
C ALA A 146 22.44 29.04 5.18
N LYS A 147 23.41 28.50 5.90
CA LYS A 147 23.86 29.02 7.20
C LYS A 147 24.28 30.48 7.04
N LYS A 148 23.68 31.38 7.83
CA LYS A 148 24.07 32.79 7.86
C LYS A 148 25.54 32.85 8.30
N PRO A 149 26.45 33.51 7.57
CA PRO A 149 27.83 33.64 8.01
C PRO A 149 27.84 34.32 9.38
N SER A 150 28.58 33.75 10.33
CA SER A 150 28.84 34.39 11.61
C SER A 150 29.54 35.71 11.32
N THR A 151 28.81 36.82 11.40
CA THR A 151 29.39 38.16 11.49
C THR A 151 30.10 38.25 12.84
N ASP A 152 31.33 37.74 12.89
CA ASP A 152 32.32 38.15 13.88
C ASP A 152 32.71 39.60 13.54
N HIS A 153 32.03 40.54 14.18
CA HIS A 153 32.61 41.85 14.44
C HIS A 153 33.43 41.69 15.73
N GLY A 154 34.72 42.01 15.61
CA GLY A 154 35.78 41.71 16.59
C GLY A 154 35.61 42.33 17.98
#